data_AF-A0A511T8L2-F1
#
_entry.id   AF-A0A511T8L2-F1
#
_cell.length_a   1.000
_cell.length_b   1.000
_cell.length_c   1.000
_cell.angle_alpha   90.00
_cell.angle_beta   90.00
_cell.angle_gamma   90.00
#
_symmetry.space_group_name_H-M   'P 1'
#
loop_
_entity.id
_entity.type
_entity.pdbx_description
1 polymer ?
#
loop_
_entity_poly.entity_id
_entity_poly.type
_entity_poly.pdbx_seq_one_letter_code
_entity_poly.pdbx_strand_id
1 'polypeptide(L)'
;MGLAERKAAKSFEETQFPQLEKQLAEVAGFKVPVKVDWASLSADGYADLYEEAWTKVYFTPLFQALESLTEDEMGREFVQGSLKRLVIQNVAGNVSGSSFASFVDGVLTLDHEPCTNLDDVHDRREGIQRALQSEPELSRPDDPLAAFLDMKPRGLETTLQALLRIASRRQAGIPLLPPRVTVSLHSGTYFTGTVRDILEDSREGRSLLLQEERDREANAVIINVNHIECVSVLDAGYLGFIRLDDAPVPSPLQLRRELLKHGEKLGALLERPVPLTLTPGASATSAEALRALAFLATRVIEALGKLARDAEARRALHEKVQRIHLRADTTAGVSLSNGTLEFVTPLKPAGWRTSAELQQELPPIL
;
A
#
# COMPACT_ATOMS: atom_id res chain seq x y z
N MET A 1 33.99 18.22 14.22
CA MET A 1 34.74 17.08 14.78
C MET A 1 36.19 17.39 15.06
N GLY A 2 36.49 17.70 16.32
CA GLY A 2 37.84 17.79 16.89
C GLY A 2 38.53 16.43 17.10
N LEU A 3 39.77 16.46 17.62
CA LEU A 3 40.57 15.25 17.85
C LEU A 3 40.04 14.39 19.00
N ALA A 4 39.45 15.02 20.02
CA ALA A 4 38.89 14.32 21.17
C ALA A 4 37.66 13.49 20.76
N GLU A 5 36.76 14.09 19.97
CA GLU A 5 35.56 13.46 19.43
C GLU A 5 35.90 12.26 18.55
N ARG A 6 36.88 12.39 17.64
CA ARG A 6 37.33 11.27 16.80
C ARG A 6 37.90 10.11 17.61
N LYS A 7 38.63 10.41 18.68
CA LYS A 7 39.18 9.37 19.57
C LYS A 7 38.08 8.67 20.36
N ALA A 8 37.14 9.44 20.92
CA ALA A 8 36.01 8.90 21.68
C ALA A 8 35.11 8.03 20.79
N ALA A 9 34.74 8.53 19.60
CA ALA A 9 33.95 7.80 18.62
C ALA A 9 34.61 6.46 18.21
N LYS A 10 35.90 6.52 17.89
CA LYS A 10 36.67 5.31 17.52
C LYS A 10 36.80 4.33 18.69
N SER A 11 37.01 4.83 19.91
CA SER A 11 37.03 3.99 21.11
C SER A 11 35.71 3.27 21.30
N PHE A 12 34.57 3.95 21.13
CA PHE A 12 33.25 3.34 21.21
C PHE A 12 33.04 2.27 20.13
N GLU A 13 33.40 2.59 18.88
CA GLU A 13 33.32 1.66 17.74
C GLU A 13 34.14 0.38 17.97
N GLU A 14 35.34 0.48 18.52
CA GLU A 14 36.24 -0.66 18.72
C GLU A 14 35.93 -1.47 19.99
N THR A 15 35.37 -0.85 21.04
CA THR A 15 35.23 -1.48 22.36
C THR A 15 33.79 -1.80 22.75
N GLN A 16 32.86 -0.86 22.56
CA GLN A 16 31.47 -0.98 23.05
C GLN A 16 30.53 -1.51 21.98
N PHE A 17 30.67 -1.03 20.74
CA PHE A 17 29.78 -1.43 19.64
C PHE A 17 29.71 -2.94 19.38
N PRO A 18 30.81 -3.73 19.40
CA PRO A 18 30.74 -5.17 19.22
C PRO A 18 29.93 -5.90 20.31
N GLN A 19 29.91 -5.35 21.53
CA GLN A 19 29.12 -5.91 22.64
C GLN A 19 27.64 -5.62 22.43
N LEU A 20 27.31 -4.41 21.96
CA LEU A 20 25.95 -4.00 21.63
C LEU A 20 25.39 -4.78 20.43
N GLU A 21 26.19 -5.06 19.40
CA GLU A 21 25.78 -5.93 18.28
C GLU A 21 25.48 -7.35 18.74
N LYS A 22 26.28 -7.89 19.65
CA LYS A 22 26.04 -9.22 20.22
C LYS A 22 24.73 -9.24 21.03
N GLN A 23 24.51 -8.23 21.86
CA GLN A 23 23.27 -8.09 22.63
C GLN A 23 22.06 -7.92 21.71
N LEU A 24 22.19 -7.15 20.61
CA LEU A 24 21.13 -7.00 19.62
C LEU A 24 20.73 -8.35 19.01
N ALA A 25 21.71 -9.16 18.62
CA ALA A 25 21.46 -10.47 18.03
C ALA A 25 20.83 -11.45 19.02
N GLU A 26 21.18 -11.36 20.30
CA GLU A 26 20.59 -12.16 21.37
C GLU A 26 19.12 -11.78 21.59
N VAL A 27 18.81 -10.49 21.71
CA VAL A 27 17.45 -9.99 21.90
C VAL A 27 16.56 -10.28 20.69
N ALA A 28 17.05 -10.03 19.48
CA ALA A 28 16.28 -10.27 18.26
C ALA A 28 16.11 -11.77 17.94
N GLY A 29 17.00 -12.63 18.45
CA GLY A 29 17.04 -14.06 18.12
C GLY A 29 17.66 -14.37 16.74
N PHE A 30 18.14 -13.35 16.02
CA PHE A 30 18.84 -13.49 14.74
C PHE A 30 19.83 -12.34 14.54
N LYS A 31 20.78 -12.51 13.62
CA LYS A 31 21.77 -11.46 13.32
C LYS A 31 21.17 -10.38 12.41
N VAL A 32 21.07 -9.16 12.93
CA VAL A 32 20.68 -7.96 12.15
C VAL A 32 21.94 -7.22 11.69
N PRO A 33 22.17 -6.99 10.39
CA PRO A 33 23.22 -6.10 9.91
C PRO A 33 23.01 -4.67 10.42
N VAL A 34 24.00 -4.10 11.10
CA VAL A 34 23.96 -2.72 11.61
C VAL A 34 24.93 -1.83 10.85
N LYS A 35 24.46 -0.66 10.40
CA LYS A 35 25.30 0.41 9.84
C LYS A 35 25.17 1.66 10.72
N VAL A 36 26.28 2.14 11.26
CA VAL A 36 26.31 3.37 12.05
C VAL A 36 27.08 4.45 11.29
N ASP A 37 26.50 5.64 11.19
CA ASP A 37 27.21 6.83 10.70
C ASP A 37 27.84 7.57 11.88
N TRP A 38 29.01 7.08 12.32
CA TRP A 38 29.77 7.65 13.44
C TRP A 38 30.10 9.13 13.25
N ALA A 39 30.26 9.58 12.00
CA ALA A 39 30.56 10.97 11.72
C ALA A 39 29.36 11.86 12.05
N SER A 40 28.15 11.42 11.73
CA SER A 40 26.92 12.14 12.06
C SER A 40 26.65 12.19 13.58
N LEU A 41 27.04 11.14 14.33
CA LEU A 41 26.80 11.06 15.78
C LEU A 41 27.80 11.85 16.64
N SER A 42 28.93 12.25 16.06
CA SER A 42 30.04 12.85 16.79
C SER A 42 29.89 14.37 16.94
N ALA A 43 28.95 14.80 17.80
CA ALA A 43 28.72 16.20 18.12
C ALA A 43 29.90 16.84 18.88
N ASP A 44 30.36 18.02 18.44
CA ASP A 44 31.51 18.71 19.02
C ASP A 44 31.27 19.13 20.48
N GLY A 45 32.26 18.91 21.36
CA GLY A 45 32.17 19.29 22.77
C GLY A 45 31.48 18.27 23.68
N TYR A 46 31.07 17.12 23.17
CA TYR A 46 30.36 16.06 23.92
C TYR A 46 31.12 14.73 23.99
N ALA A 47 32.42 14.72 23.70
CA ALA A 47 33.23 13.49 23.65
C ALA A 47 33.11 12.62 24.92
N ASP A 48 33.03 13.25 26.10
CA ASP A 48 32.91 12.56 27.39
C ASP A 48 31.54 11.88 27.59
N LEU A 49 30.53 12.24 26.79
CA LEU A 49 29.18 11.70 26.88
C LEU A 49 28.88 10.60 25.85
N TYR A 50 29.70 10.40 24.82
CA TYR A 50 29.34 9.49 23.71
C TYR A 50 29.00 8.07 24.17
N GLU A 51 29.75 7.54 25.14
CA GLU A 51 29.53 6.20 25.65
C GLU A 51 28.15 6.02 26.29
N GLU A 52 27.78 6.94 27.19
CA GLU A 52 26.48 6.93 27.84
C GLU A 52 25.36 7.30 26.86
N ALA A 53 25.56 8.39 26.13
CA ALA A 53 24.53 9.01 25.30
C ALA A 53 24.15 8.14 24.11
N TRP A 54 25.12 7.60 23.35
CA TRP A 54 24.80 6.76 22.20
C TRP A 54 24.11 5.46 22.62
N THR A 55 24.56 4.87 23.73
CA THR A 55 23.91 3.67 24.30
C THR A 55 22.47 3.96 24.70
N LYS A 56 22.25 5.01 25.51
CA LYS A 56 20.91 5.38 26.00
C LYS A 56 19.96 5.90 24.92
N VAL A 57 20.46 6.64 23.94
CA VAL A 57 19.64 7.26 22.89
C VAL A 57 19.25 6.23 21.83
N TYR A 58 20.17 5.37 21.39
CA TYR A 58 19.91 4.47 20.26
C TYR A 58 19.69 3.01 20.66
N PHE A 59 20.57 2.44 21.47
CA PHE A 59 20.61 1.00 21.69
C PHE A 59 19.63 0.53 22.76
N THR A 60 19.57 1.24 23.90
CA THR A 60 18.61 0.92 24.98
C THR A 60 17.16 0.87 24.49
N PRO A 61 16.60 1.89 23.80
CA PRO A 61 15.23 1.82 23.33
C PRO A 61 15.04 0.75 22.24
N LEU A 62 16.05 0.50 21.42
CA LEU A 62 16.01 -0.56 20.40
C LEU A 62 15.92 -1.96 21.03
N PHE A 63 16.74 -2.25 22.05
CA PHE A 63 16.68 -3.52 22.76
C PHE A 63 15.32 -3.73 23.41
N GLN A 64 14.81 -2.72 24.13
CA GLN A 64 13.50 -2.81 24.78
C GLN A 64 12.36 -2.98 23.77
N ALA A 65 12.45 -2.35 22.60
CA ALA A 65 11.44 -2.49 21.56
C ALA A 65 11.45 -3.91 20.95
N LEU A 66 12.63 -4.42 20.60
CA LEU A 66 12.77 -5.75 20.02
C LEU A 66 12.39 -6.85 21.02
N GLU A 67 12.85 -6.77 22.27
CA GLU A 67 12.52 -7.74 23.31
C GLU A 67 11.01 -7.88 23.49
N SER A 68 10.28 -6.76 23.50
CA SER A 68 8.82 -6.74 23.57
C SER A 68 8.14 -7.27 22.29
N LEU A 69 8.75 -7.12 21.12
CA LEU A 69 8.19 -7.59 19.85
C LEU A 69 8.49 -9.07 19.58
N THR A 70 9.57 -9.60 20.13
CA THR A 70 10.03 -10.98 19.92
C THR A 70 9.76 -11.90 21.11
N GLU A 71 8.88 -11.46 22.02
CA GLU A 71 8.47 -12.19 23.23
C GLU A 71 7.83 -13.54 22.86
N ASP A 72 7.00 -13.57 21.82
CA ASP A 72 6.38 -14.78 21.28
C ASP A 72 6.96 -15.22 19.93
N GLU A 73 6.64 -16.45 19.53
CA GLU A 73 7.15 -17.08 18.29
C GLU A 73 6.71 -16.31 17.04
N MET A 74 5.46 -15.82 17.02
CA MET A 74 4.89 -15.09 15.88
C MET A 74 5.59 -13.75 15.67
N GLY A 75 5.85 -13.02 16.75
CA GLY A 75 6.56 -11.75 16.74
C GLY A 75 8.01 -11.91 16.30
N ARG A 76 8.67 -13.00 16.70
CA ARG A 76 10.02 -13.33 16.24
C ARG A 76 10.07 -13.60 14.74
N GLU A 77 9.15 -14.40 14.21
CA GLU A 77 9.04 -14.66 12.78
C GLU A 77 8.74 -13.38 11.99
N PHE A 78 7.86 -12.52 12.52
CA PHE A 78 7.53 -11.23 11.91
C PHE A 78 8.75 -10.32 11.80
N VAL A 79 9.49 -10.12 12.90
CA VAL A 79 10.68 -9.26 12.91
C VAL A 79 11.77 -9.85 12.02
N GLN A 80 12.01 -11.16 12.05
CA GLN A 80 13.00 -11.83 11.20
C GLN A 80 12.67 -11.74 9.70
N GLY A 81 11.40 -11.85 9.35
CA GLY A 81 10.94 -11.75 7.96
C GLY A 81 10.96 -10.33 7.40
N SER A 82 10.82 -9.31 8.27
CA SER A 82 10.69 -7.91 7.86
C SER A 82 11.99 -7.13 7.97
N LEU A 83 12.75 -7.25 9.07
CA LEU A 83 13.93 -6.44 9.36
C LEU A 83 15.19 -7.03 8.69
N LYS A 84 15.65 -6.37 7.64
CA LYS A 84 16.86 -6.74 6.86
C LYS A 84 18.11 -6.00 7.33
N ARG A 85 17.98 -4.78 7.85
CA ARG A 85 19.12 -3.93 8.25
C ARG A 85 18.70 -2.81 9.22
N LEU A 86 19.62 -2.44 10.10
CA LEU A 86 19.54 -1.26 10.96
C LEU A 86 20.49 -0.17 10.47
N VAL A 87 20.04 1.09 10.49
CA VAL A 87 20.85 2.29 10.23
C VAL A 87 20.71 3.23 11.42
N ILE A 88 21.84 3.70 11.95
CA ILE A 88 21.89 4.69 13.04
C ILE A 88 22.63 5.93 12.53
N GLN A 89 22.01 7.10 12.64
CA GLN A 89 22.54 8.36 12.13
C GLN A 89 22.00 9.58 12.89
N ASN A 90 22.56 10.76 12.62
CA ASN A 90 22.01 12.06 13.01
C ASN A 90 22.11 13.03 11.82
N VAL A 91 21.10 13.07 10.97
CA VAL A 91 21.11 13.95 9.78
C VAL A 91 19.90 14.87 9.69
N ALA A 92 18.79 14.50 10.34
CA ALA A 92 17.55 15.26 10.30
C ALA A 92 17.42 16.29 11.44
N GLY A 93 18.31 16.26 12.45
CA GLY A 93 18.22 17.13 13.63
C GLY A 93 17.02 16.81 14.52
N ASN A 94 16.59 15.55 14.54
CA ASN A 94 15.46 15.09 15.34
C ASN A 94 15.81 15.10 16.83
N VAL A 95 14.95 15.68 17.65
CA VAL A 95 15.12 15.71 19.12
C VAL A 95 13.95 15.03 19.86
N SER A 96 12.95 14.54 19.12
CA SER A 96 11.74 13.93 19.67
C SER A 96 11.65 12.43 19.36
N GLY A 97 11.13 11.66 20.31
CA GLY A 97 10.90 10.21 20.15
C GLY A 97 9.92 9.85 19.02
N SER A 98 8.99 10.75 18.65
CA SER A 98 8.00 10.51 17.61
C SER A 98 8.56 10.53 16.18
N SER A 99 9.67 11.25 15.94
CA SER A 99 10.38 11.30 14.64
C SER A 99 11.67 10.48 14.63
N PHE A 100 11.94 9.76 15.73
CA PHE A 100 13.19 9.04 15.99
C PHE A 100 13.44 7.87 15.04
N ALA A 101 12.39 7.12 14.71
CA ALA A 101 12.50 5.86 13.97
C ALA A 101 11.64 5.87 12.71
N SER A 102 12.18 5.28 11.64
CA SER A 102 11.46 5.02 10.39
C SER A 102 11.82 3.63 9.86
N PHE A 103 10.87 2.94 9.23
CA PHE A 103 11.07 1.60 8.71
C PHE A 103 10.61 1.50 7.25
N VAL A 104 11.58 1.24 6.36
CA VAL A 104 11.36 1.31 4.91
C VAL A 104 12.08 0.14 4.23
N ASP A 105 11.36 -0.67 3.46
CA ASP A 105 11.90 -1.81 2.69
C ASP A 105 12.76 -2.81 3.50
N GLY A 106 12.41 -2.96 4.78
CA GLY A 106 13.15 -3.78 5.73
C GLY A 106 14.36 -3.09 6.36
N VAL A 107 14.50 -1.78 6.19
CA VAL A 107 15.56 -0.97 6.80
C VAL A 107 14.97 -0.12 7.91
N LEU A 108 15.34 -0.41 9.16
CA LEU A 108 15.01 0.43 10.31
C LEU A 108 16.09 1.51 10.45
N THR A 109 15.69 2.78 10.34
CA THR A 109 16.58 3.93 10.50
C THR A 109 16.24 4.66 11.79
N LEU A 110 17.24 4.81 12.66
CA LEU A 110 17.19 5.59 13.89
C LEU A 110 17.95 6.90 13.66
N ASP A 111 17.25 8.03 13.67
CA ASP A 111 17.79 9.36 13.36
C ASP A 111 17.46 10.33 14.50
N HIS A 112 18.47 10.77 15.25
CA HIS A 112 18.29 11.62 16.43
C HIS A 112 19.52 12.46 16.76
N GLU A 113 19.34 13.51 17.52
CA GLU A 113 20.43 14.26 18.11
C GLU A 113 21.04 13.45 19.28
N PRO A 114 22.31 12.98 19.18
CA PRO A 114 22.89 11.93 20.01
C PRO A 114 23.10 12.29 21.48
N CYS A 115 23.14 13.58 21.83
CA CYS A 115 23.47 14.06 23.18
C CYS A 115 22.34 14.87 23.83
N THR A 116 21.09 14.69 23.38
CA THR A 116 19.92 15.38 23.92
C THR A 116 18.89 14.38 24.43
N ASN A 117 18.07 14.78 25.41
CA ASN A 117 16.93 14.01 25.91
C ASN A 117 17.29 12.55 26.26
N LEU A 118 18.44 12.34 26.92
CA LEU A 118 19.03 11.01 27.16
C LEU A 118 18.07 10.07 27.91
N ASP A 119 17.24 10.62 28.79
CA ASP A 119 16.34 9.86 29.65
C ASP A 119 14.97 9.54 28.99
N ASP A 120 14.65 10.13 27.82
CA ASP A 120 13.40 9.90 27.07
C ASP A 120 13.41 8.57 26.28
N VAL A 121 13.87 7.50 26.94
CA VAL A 121 14.03 6.15 26.38
C VAL A 121 12.66 5.57 26.00
N HIS A 122 11.62 5.84 26.80
CA HIS A 122 10.28 5.31 26.60
C HIS A 122 9.67 5.77 25.27
N ASP A 123 9.71 7.07 24.98
CA ASP A 123 9.15 7.65 23.76
C ASP A 123 9.86 7.13 22.51
N ARG A 124 11.19 6.97 22.57
CA ARG A 124 11.97 6.38 21.47
C ARG A 124 11.64 4.90 21.26
N ARG A 125 11.49 4.13 22.35
CA ARG A 125 11.06 2.73 22.29
C ARG A 125 9.70 2.60 21.60
N GLU A 126 8.72 3.42 21.99
CA GLU A 126 7.40 3.43 21.33
C GLU A 126 7.50 3.86 19.87
N GLY A 127 8.37 4.81 19.54
CA GLY A 127 8.65 5.21 18.16
C GLY A 127 9.17 4.05 17.30
N ILE A 128 10.09 3.25 17.83
CA ILE A 128 10.62 2.05 17.15
C ILE A 128 9.54 0.99 16.99
N GLN A 129 8.79 0.69 18.04
CA GLN A 129 7.69 -0.28 17.97
C GLN A 129 6.66 0.15 16.93
N ARG A 130 6.27 1.44 16.95
CA ARG A 130 5.37 2.00 15.96
C ARG A 130 5.94 1.88 14.55
N ALA A 131 7.21 2.16 14.32
CA ALA A 131 7.83 2.04 13.00
C ALA A 131 7.89 0.58 12.50
N LEU A 132 8.14 -0.38 13.37
CA LEU A 132 8.20 -1.81 13.01
C LEU A 132 6.82 -2.45 12.86
N GLN A 133 5.83 -2.03 13.67
CA GLN A 133 4.46 -2.55 13.66
C GLN A 133 3.56 -1.79 12.69
N SER A 134 3.87 -0.53 12.38
CA SER A 134 3.35 0.08 11.18
C SER A 134 3.81 -0.83 10.05
N GLU A 135 2.86 -1.48 9.38
CA GLU A 135 3.14 -2.08 8.08
C GLU A 135 4.03 -1.08 7.34
N PRO A 136 5.18 -1.52 6.79
CA PRO A 136 6.09 -0.59 6.15
C PRO A 136 5.27 0.27 5.21
N GLU A 137 5.27 1.58 5.43
CA GLU A 137 4.65 2.55 4.53
C GLU A 137 5.32 2.53 3.14
N LEU A 138 6.19 1.55 2.85
CA LEU A 138 6.67 1.27 1.51
C LEU A 138 6.42 -0.20 1.15
N SER A 139 5.61 -0.37 0.08
CA SER A 139 5.42 -1.57 -0.77
C SER A 139 3.97 -2.00 -1.02
N ARG A 140 2.98 -1.12 -0.88
CA ARG A 140 2.01 -1.02 -1.99
C ARG A 140 2.67 -0.03 -2.97
N PRO A 141 2.69 -0.29 -4.29
CA PRO A 141 3.08 0.77 -5.22
C PRO A 141 2.25 1.98 -4.80
N ASP A 142 2.88 3.07 -4.36
CA ASP A 142 2.26 4.33 -3.94
C ASP A 142 0.97 4.40 -4.72
N ASP A 143 -0.19 4.05 -4.14
CA ASP A 143 -1.36 3.84 -5.00
C ASP A 143 -1.64 5.24 -5.50
N PRO A 144 -1.28 5.56 -6.76
CA PRO A 144 -1.20 6.95 -7.16
C PRO A 144 -2.62 7.50 -7.09
N LEU A 145 -3.61 6.62 -7.23
CA LEU A 145 -5.01 6.89 -7.02
C LEU A 145 -5.34 7.19 -5.55
N ALA A 146 -4.88 6.42 -4.57
CA ALA A 146 -5.21 6.66 -3.16
C ALA A 146 -4.71 8.04 -2.68
N ALA A 147 -3.45 8.35 -2.94
CA ALA A 147 -2.88 9.65 -2.58
C ALA A 147 -3.55 10.81 -3.32
N PHE A 148 -3.93 10.58 -4.59
CA PHE A 148 -4.63 11.56 -5.40
C PHE A 148 -6.07 11.80 -4.91
N LEU A 149 -6.77 10.75 -4.47
CA LEU A 149 -8.11 10.85 -3.89
C LEU A 149 -8.13 11.54 -2.53
N ASP A 150 -7.03 11.51 -1.78
CA ASP A 150 -6.85 12.26 -0.54
C ASP A 150 -6.56 13.76 -0.78
N MET A 151 -6.54 14.22 -2.04
CA MET A 151 -6.22 15.60 -2.43
C MET A 151 -4.85 16.08 -1.91
N LYS A 152 -3.91 15.16 -1.72
CA LYS A 152 -2.54 15.49 -1.31
C LYS A 152 -1.75 16.01 -2.51
N PRO A 153 -0.89 17.04 -2.34
CA PRO A 153 -0.06 17.54 -3.42
C PRO A 153 0.90 16.44 -3.90
N ARG A 154 1.01 16.30 -5.23
CA ARG A 154 1.83 15.31 -5.92
C ARG A 154 2.45 15.92 -7.17
N GLY A 155 3.56 15.35 -7.63
CA GLY A 155 4.19 15.74 -8.89
C GLY A 155 3.32 15.34 -10.09
N LEU A 156 3.55 16.02 -11.23
CA LEU A 156 2.86 15.76 -12.49
C LEU A 156 2.81 14.26 -12.84
N GLU A 157 3.92 13.57 -12.65
CA GLU A 157 4.06 12.15 -12.98
C GLU A 157 3.11 11.27 -12.17
N THR A 158 3.09 11.41 -10.84
CA THR A 158 2.17 10.67 -9.96
C THR A 158 0.72 10.98 -10.28
N THR A 159 0.41 12.25 -10.59
CA THR A 159 -0.94 12.65 -11.02
C THR A 159 -1.34 11.95 -12.32
N LEU A 160 -0.47 11.94 -13.33
CA LEU A 160 -0.72 11.26 -14.59
C LEU A 160 -0.91 9.75 -14.40
N GLN A 161 -0.12 9.10 -13.54
CA GLN A 161 -0.30 7.70 -13.19
C GLN A 161 -1.65 7.43 -12.50
N ALA A 162 -2.09 8.32 -11.60
CA ALA A 162 -3.41 8.21 -10.95
C ALA A 162 -4.55 8.27 -11.98
N LEU A 163 -4.48 9.21 -12.92
CA LEU A 163 -5.46 9.39 -13.99
C LEU A 163 -5.47 8.18 -14.94
N LEU A 164 -4.30 7.67 -15.30
CA LEU A 164 -4.16 6.45 -16.11
C LEU A 164 -4.76 5.24 -15.40
N ARG A 165 -4.50 5.09 -14.09
CA ARG A 165 -5.08 4.01 -13.28
C ARG A 165 -6.60 4.07 -13.27
N ILE A 166 -7.22 5.25 -13.20
CA ILE A 166 -8.68 5.39 -13.33
C ILE A 166 -9.14 4.96 -14.72
N ALA A 167 -8.45 5.41 -15.78
CA ALA A 167 -8.79 5.08 -17.16
C ALA A 167 -8.69 3.56 -17.42
N SER A 168 -7.62 2.90 -16.98
CA SER A 168 -7.43 1.45 -17.15
C SER A 168 -8.47 0.64 -16.37
N ARG A 169 -8.80 1.08 -15.14
CA ARG A 169 -9.86 0.47 -14.31
C ARG A 169 -11.21 0.55 -14.99
N ARG A 170 -11.51 1.66 -15.65
CA ARG A 170 -12.71 1.83 -16.46
C ARG A 170 -12.72 0.91 -17.68
N GLN A 171 -11.60 0.81 -18.40
CA GLN A 171 -11.47 -0.14 -19.52
C GLN A 171 -11.65 -1.60 -19.05
N ALA A 172 -11.24 -1.91 -17.82
CA ALA A 172 -11.44 -3.21 -17.16
C ALA A 172 -12.88 -3.43 -16.63
N GLY A 173 -13.80 -2.50 -16.90
CA GLY A 173 -15.23 -2.62 -16.60
C GLY A 173 -15.67 -2.05 -15.25
N ILE A 174 -14.80 -1.36 -14.51
CA ILE A 174 -15.21 -0.65 -13.30
C ILE A 174 -15.96 0.63 -13.73
N PRO A 175 -17.19 0.91 -13.24
CA PRO A 175 -18.01 2.02 -13.69
C PRO A 175 -17.56 3.39 -13.12
N LEU A 176 -16.27 3.71 -13.24
CA LEU A 176 -15.71 4.98 -12.78
C LEU A 176 -16.01 6.12 -13.76
N LEU A 177 -16.20 7.31 -13.21
CA LEU A 177 -16.24 8.54 -13.99
C LEU A 177 -14.91 8.76 -14.74
N PRO A 178 -14.95 9.11 -16.04
CA PRO A 178 -13.75 9.49 -16.77
C PRO A 178 -13.13 10.76 -16.15
N PRO A 179 -11.81 10.79 -15.92
CA PRO A 179 -11.18 11.97 -15.40
C PRO A 179 -11.11 13.06 -16.48
N ARG A 180 -11.86 14.14 -16.28
CA ARG A 180 -11.79 15.34 -17.11
C ARG A 180 -10.67 16.23 -16.60
N VAL A 181 -9.78 16.60 -17.52
CA VAL A 181 -8.60 17.40 -17.22
C VAL A 181 -8.44 18.53 -18.21
N THR A 182 -7.81 19.62 -17.75
CA THR A 182 -7.20 20.63 -18.59
C THR A 182 -5.69 20.48 -18.50
N VAL A 183 -5.04 20.25 -19.63
CA VAL A 183 -3.59 20.10 -19.77
C VAL A 183 -3.05 21.39 -20.37
N SER A 184 -2.21 22.09 -19.62
CA SER A 184 -1.52 23.30 -20.08
C SER A 184 -0.10 22.95 -20.50
N LEU A 185 0.33 23.44 -21.65
CA LEU A 185 1.67 23.21 -22.20
C LEU A 185 2.60 24.38 -21.90
N HIS A 186 3.91 24.14 -21.96
CA HIS A 186 4.94 25.19 -21.86
C HIS A 186 4.77 26.31 -22.90
N SER A 187 4.12 26.03 -24.02
CA SER A 187 3.80 27.03 -25.06
C SER A 187 2.69 28.01 -24.67
N GLY A 188 2.00 27.77 -23.55
CA GLY A 188 0.78 28.50 -23.16
C GLY A 188 -0.50 28.00 -23.82
N THR A 189 -0.42 27.00 -24.72
CA THR A 189 -1.60 26.30 -25.26
C THR A 189 -2.17 25.35 -24.21
N TYR A 190 -3.48 25.14 -24.21
CA TYR A 190 -4.12 24.17 -23.34
C TYR A 190 -5.18 23.33 -24.07
N PHE A 191 -5.40 22.13 -23.56
CA PHE A 191 -6.40 21.18 -24.07
C PHE A 191 -7.27 20.70 -22.92
N THR A 192 -8.57 20.55 -23.15
CA THR A 192 -9.51 20.08 -22.13
C THR A 192 -10.24 18.84 -22.63
N GLY A 193 -10.25 17.77 -21.85
CA GLY A 193 -10.86 16.53 -22.29
C GLY A 193 -10.76 15.41 -21.26
N THR A 194 -11.13 14.21 -21.67
CA THR A 194 -11.01 12.99 -20.88
C THR A 194 -9.69 12.30 -21.16
N VAL A 195 -8.95 11.93 -20.12
CA VAL A 195 -7.75 11.07 -20.29
C VAL A 195 -8.17 9.69 -20.75
N ARG A 196 -7.59 9.23 -21.87
CA ARG A 196 -7.86 7.89 -22.44
C ARG A 196 -6.73 6.92 -22.19
N ASP A 197 -5.49 7.35 -22.37
CA ASP A 197 -4.32 6.50 -22.23
C ASP A 197 -3.03 7.33 -22.04
N ILE A 198 -1.96 6.68 -21.60
CA ILE A 198 -0.60 7.23 -21.59
C ILE A 198 0.32 6.17 -22.19
N LEU A 199 0.90 6.50 -23.33
CA LEU A 199 1.80 5.63 -24.08
C LEU A 199 3.24 5.97 -23.73
N GLU A 200 4.07 4.95 -23.58
CA GLU A 200 5.51 5.08 -23.43
C GLU A 200 6.19 4.53 -24.69
N ASP A 201 6.80 5.42 -25.46
CA ASP A 201 7.59 5.07 -26.64
C ASP A 201 9.08 5.26 -26.32
N SER A 202 9.87 4.20 -26.55
CA SER A 202 11.32 4.22 -26.36
C SER A 202 12.06 5.33 -27.14
N ARG A 203 11.47 5.85 -28.23
CA ARG A 203 12.05 6.88 -29.10
C ARG A 203 11.47 8.26 -28.84
N GLU A 204 10.16 8.35 -28.61
CA GLU A 204 9.44 9.62 -28.51
C GLU A 204 9.14 10.03 -27.06
N GLY A 205 9.47 9.17 -26.10
CA GLY A 205 9.16 9.36 -24.70
C GLY A 205 7.69 9.07 -24.39
N ARG A 206 7.16 9.70 -23.35
CA ARG A 206 5.78 9.48 -22.92
C ARG A 206 4.81 10.47 -23.53
N SER A 207 3.66 9.95 -23.96
CA SER A 207 2.58 10.73 -24.59
C SER A 207 1.24 10.47 -23.91
N LEU A 208 0.53 11.53 -23.57
CA LEU A 208 -0.83 11.52 -23.04
C LEU A 208 -1.83 11.56 -24.20
N LEU A 209 -2.75 10.61 -24.26
CA LEU A 209 -3.89 10.61 -25.17
C LEU A 209 -5.11 11.21 -24.45
N LEU A 210 -5.57 12.36 -24.95
CA LEU A 210 -6.74 13.08 -24.47
C LEU A 210 -7.85 13.00 -25.52
N GLN A 211 -9.06 12.65 -25.12
CA GLN A 211 -10.24 12.85 -25.95
C GLN A 211 -10.87 14.19 -25.62
N GLU A 212 -10.83 15.11 -26.57
CA GLU A 212 -11.43 16.43 -26.43
C GLU A 212 -12.95 16.34 -26.61
N GLU A 213 -13.67 17.05 -25.74
CA GLU A 213 -15.13 17.16 -25.80
C GLU A 213 -15.49 18.53 -26.39
N ARG A 214 -15.19 18.73 -27.68
CA ARG A 214 -15.61 19.91 -28.43
C ARG A 214 -16.51 19.47 -29.59
N ASP A 215 -17.74 20.00 -29.60
CA ASP A 215 -18.78 19.68 -30.58
C ASP A 215 -19.17 18.19 -30.65
N ARG A 216 -20.10 17.85 -31.56
CA ARG A 216 -20.63 16.49 -31.74
C ARG A 216 -19.59 15.48 -32.29
N GLU A 217 -18.36 15.91 -32.52
CA GLU A 217 -17.28 15.10 -33.09
C GLU A 217 -16.21 14.80 -32.03
N ALA A 218 -15.79 13.54 -31.95
CA ALA A 218 -14.79 13.10 -30.98
C ALA A 218 -13.38 13.38 -31.53
N ASN A 219 -12.74 14.45 -31.04
CA ASN A 219 -11.35 14.75 -31.37
C ASN A 219 -10.39 14.04 -30.40
N ALA A 220 -9.27 13.55 -30.94
CA ALA A 220 -8.18 12.95 -30.15
C ALA A 220 -6.95 13.85 -30.22
N VAL A 221 -6.36 14.13 -29.07
CA VAL A 221 -5.14 14.96 -28.93
C VAL A 221 -4.07 14.11 -28.26
N ILE A 222 -2.89 14.04 -28.88
CA ILE A 222 -1.71 13.38 -28.32
C ILE A 222 -0.72 14.45 -27.87
N ILE A 223 -0.34 14.40 -26.60
CA ILE A 223 0.49 15.42 -25.96
C ILE A 223 1.73 14.76 -25.39
N ASN A 224 2.93 15.19 -25.78
CA ASN A 224 4.16 14.74 -25.14
C ASN A 224 4.20 15.22 -23.68
N VAL A 225 4.45 14.32 -22.73
CA VAL A 225 4.43 14.62 -21.29
C VAL A 225 5.48 15.67 -20.92
N ASN A 226 6.63 15.70 -21.61
CA ASN A 226 7.68 16.70 -21.38
C ASN A 226 7.26 18.12 -21.77
N HIS A 227 6.18 18.27 -22.54
CA HIS A 227 5.63 19.56 -22.90
C HIS A 227 4.50 20.02 -21.96
N ILE A 228 4.11 19.21 -20.99
CA ILE A 228 3.07 19.54 -20.02
C ILE A 228 3.67 20.38 -18.89
N GLU A 229 3.14 21.59 -18.71
CA GLU A 229 3.46 22.47 -17.59
C GLU A 229 2.57 22.15 -16.38
N CYS A 230 1.28 21.91 -16.63
CA CYS A 230 0.29 21.72 -15.56
C CYS A 230 -0.87 20.84 -16.02
N VAL A 231 -1.42 20.05 -15.09
CA VAL A 231 -2.66 19.29 -15.26
C VAL A 231 -3.66 19.71 -14.19
N SER A 232 -4.76 20.32 -14.62
CA SER A 232 -5.89 20.66 -13.76
C SER A 232 -6.97 19.59 -13.89
N VAL A 233 -7.34 18.96 -12.79
CA VAL A 233 -8.38 17.93 -12.76
C VAL A 233 -9.71 18.58 -12.38
N LEU A 234 -10.65 18.62 -13.34
CA LEU A 234 -11.85 19.45 -13.22
C LEU A 234 -12.89 18.84 -12.25
N ASP A 235 -12.99 17.51 -12.23
CA ASP A 235 -13.98 16.78 -11.44
C ASP A 235 -13.35 16.04 -10.24
N ALA A 236 -12.32 16.62 -9.64
CA ALA A 236 -11.48 15.94 -8.64
C ALA A 236 -12.29 15.36 -7.46
N GLY A 237 -13.33 16.05 -6.99
CA GLY A 237 -14.20 15.59 -5.90
C GLY A 237 -15.08 14.38 -6.25
N TYR A 238 -15.26 14.08 -7.54
CA TYR A 238 -16.05 12.93 -8.02
C TYR A 238 -15.18 11.82 -8.60
N LEU A 239 -13.86 11.97 -8.57
CA LEU A 239 -12.98 10.91 -9.02
C LEU A 239 -13.09 9.68 -8.15
N GLY A 240 -13.08 8.52 -8.80
CA GLY A 240 -13.26 7.26 -8.10
C GLY A 240 -14.71 6.95 -7.70
N PHE A 241 -15.67 7.82 -8.03
CA PHE A 241 -17.09 7.55 -7.87
C PHE A 241 -17.74 7.09 -9.17
N ILE A 242 -18.92 6.50 -9.02
CA ILE A 242 -19.81 6.12 -10.12
C ILE A 242 -20.76 7.29 -10.34
N ARG A 243 -21.08 7.55 -11.61
CA ARG A 243 -22.12 8.50 -11.96
C ARG A 243 -23.45 8.01 -11.38
N LEU A 244 -24.16 8.87 -10.65
CA LEU A 244 -25.39 8.49 -9.94
C LEU A 244 -26.43 7.80 -10.86
N ASP A 245 -26.41 8.16 -12.14
CA ASP A 245 -27.34 7.68 -13.17
C ASP A 245 -26.91 6.38 -13.88
N ASP A 246 -25.65 5.95 -13.76
CA ASP A 246 -25.10 4.89 -14.63
C ASP A 246 -25.48 3.46 -14.18
N ALA A 247 -25.95 3.26 -12.93
CA ALA A 247 -26.47 1.96 -12.49
C ALA A 247 -27.49 2.08 -11.35
N PRO A 248 -28.71 1.51 -11.50
CA PRO A 248 -29.68 1.44 -10.42
C PRO A 248 -29.10 0.62 -9.26
N VAL A 249 -29.25 1.13 -8.04
CA VAL A 249 -28.85 0.39 -6.83
C VAL A 249 -29.74 -0.85 -6.72
N PRO A 250 -29.18 -2.07 -6.67
CA PRO A 250 -29.99 -3.26 -6.49
C PRO A 250 -30.58 -3.25 -5.09
N SER A 251 -31.86 -3.61 -4.97
CA SER A 251 -32.46 -3.92 -3.67
C SER A 251 -31.77 -5.13 -3.02
N PRO A 252 -31.80 -5.27 -1.68
CA PRO A 252 -31.24 -6.44 -0.99
C PRO A 252 -31.78 -7.78 -1.51
N LEU A 253 -33.05 -7.82 -1.91
CA LEU A 253 -33.68 -9.02 -2.49
C LEU A 253 -33.16 -9.32 -3.91
N GLN A 254 -32.95 -8.29 -4.73
CA GLN A 254 -32.33 -8.46 -6.05
C GLN A 254 -30.89 -8.98 -5.91
N LEU A 255 -30.09 -8.39 -5.02
CA LEU A 255 -28.73 -8.86 -4.76
C LEU A 255 -28.73 -10.34 -4.34
N ARG A 256 -29.57 -10.74 -3.38
CA ARG A 256 -29.68 -12.15 -2.96
C ARG A 256 -30.03 -13.09 -4.11
N ARG A 257 -30.95 -12.68 -5.01
CA ARG A 257 -31.30 -13.45 -6.21
C ARG A 257 -30.14 -13.57 -7.18
N GLU A 258 -29.38 -12.50 -7.37
CA GLU A 258 -28.18 -12.50 -8.21
C GLU A 258 -27.11 -13.42 -7.64
N LEU A 259 -26.84 -13.37 -6.33
CA LEU A 259 -25.87 -14.26 -5.67
C LEU A 259 -26.24 -15.73 -5.85
N LEU A 260 -27.52 -16.08 -5.72
CA LEU A 260 -28.00 -17.45 -5.95
C LEU A 260 -27.77 -17.89 -7.40
N LYS A 261 -28.15 -17.06 -8.37
CA LYS A 261 -27.91 -17.32 -9.81
C LYS A 261 -26.42 -17.47 -10.12
N HIS A 262 -25.58 -16.68 -9.48
CA HIS A 262 -24.13 -16.73 -9.62
C HIS A 262 -23.54 -17.99 -8.99
N GLY A 263 -23.99 -18.37 -7.80
CA GLY A 263 -23.61 -19.63 -7.14
C GLY A 263 -23.99 -20.87 -7.95
N GLU A 264 -25.17 -20.89 -8.58
CA GLU A 264 -25.58 -21.96 -9.50
C GLU A 264 -24.67 -22.07 -10.72
N LYS A 265 -24.32 -20.93 -11.35
CA LYS A 265 -23.39 -20.89 -12.48
C LYS A 265 -22.01 -21.42 -12.11
N LEU A 266 -21.49 -21.00 -10.96
CA LEU A 266 -20.20 -21.48 -10.48
C LEU A 266 -20.26 -22.97 -10.13
N GLY A 267 -21.36 -23.41 -9.51
CA GLY A 267 -21.53 -24.80 -9.17
C GLY A 267 -21.63 -25.72 -10.38
N ALA A 268 -22.22 -25.24 -11.48
CA ALA A 268 -22.18 -25.95 -12.76
C ALA A 268 -20.76 -26.07 -13.34
N LEU A 269 -19.92 -25.03 -13.18
CA LEU A 269 -18.52 -25.06 -13.63
C LEU A 269 -17.63 -25.96 -12.78
N LEU A 270 -17.91 -26.04 -11.48
CA LEU A 270 -17.17 -26.85 -10.51
C LEU A 270 -17.77 -28.25 -10.31
N GLU A 271 -18.85 -28.58 -11.01
CA GLU A 271 -19.58 -29.86 -10.89
C GLU A 271 -20.06 -30.16 -9.45
N ARG A 272 -20.24 -29.11 -8.63
CA ARG A 272 -20.70 -29.19 -7.24
C ARG A 272 -21.37 -27.88 -6.82
N PRO A 273 -22.46 -27.89 -6.03
CA PRO A 273 -23.01 -26.66 -5.48
C PRO A 273 -21.99 -25.93 -4.60
N VAL A 274 -21.72 -24.67 -4.92
CA VAL A 274 -20.91 -23.76 -4.10
C VAL A 274 -21.77 -22.54 -3.77
N PRO A 275 -22.31 -22.45 -2.54
CA PRO A 275 -23.15 -21.32 -2.16
C PRO A 275 -22.32 -20.03 -2.18
N LEU A 276 -22.87 -19.02 -2.84
CA LEU A 276 -22.36 -17.66 -2.83
C LEU A 276 -23.29 -16.81 -1.94
N THR A 277 -22.81 -16.38 -0.79
CA THR A 277 -23.61 -15.66 0.20
C THR A 277 -22.88 -14.42 0.72
N LEU A 278 -23.60 -13.54 1.41
CA LEU A 278 -22.97 -12.47 2.17
C LEU A 278 -22.37 -13.04 3.47
N THR A 279 -21.28 -12.45 3.95
CA THR A 279 -20.71 -12.83 5.26
C THR A 279 -21.79 -12.67 6.35
N PRO A 280 -21.96 -13.65 7.27
CA PRO A 280 -22.92 -13.54 8.36
C PRO A 280 -22.70 -12.25 9.18
N GLY A 281 -23.77 -11.49 9.42
CA GLY A 281 -23.69 -10.20 10.13
C GLY A 281 -23.31 -9.01 9.24
N ALA A 282 -22.88 -9.23 8.00
CA ALA A 282 -22.68 -8.14 7.04
C ALA A 282 -24.04 -7.55 6.66
N SER A 283 -24.31 -6.33 7.12
CA SER A 283 -25.51 -5.60 6.77
C SER A 283 -25.30 -4.85 5.46
N ALA A 284 -25.92 -5.31 4.38
CA ALA A 284 -25.97 -4.59 3.11
C ALA A 284 -27.11 -3.54 3.14
N THR A 285 -27.06 -2.61 4.09
CA THR A 285 -28.12 -1.61 4.30
C THR A 285 -27.90 -0.34 3.50
N SER A 286 -26.66 0.02 3.18
CA SER A 286 -26.38 1.21 2.38
C SER A 286 -26.44 0.92 0.88
N ALA A 287 -26.84 1.92 0.10
CA ALA A 287 -26.84 1.86 -1.35
C ALA A 287 -25.42 1.59 -1.92
N GLU A 288 -24.40 2.14 -1.28
CA GLU A 288 -22.99 1.94 -1.63
C GLU A 288 -22.56 0.48 -1.42
N ALA A 289 -22.89 -0.11 -0.27
CA ALA A 289 -22.59 -1.51 0.03
C ALA A 289 -23.30 -2.44 -0.96
N LEU A 290 -24.57 -2.18 -1.27
CA LEU A 290 -25.34 -2.97 -2.25
C LEU A 290 -24.72 -2.92 -3.65
N ARG A 291 -24.29 -1.73 -4.11
CA ARG A 291 -23.58 -1.58 -5.38
C ARG A 291 -22.23 -2.31 -5.39
N ALA A 292 -21.44 -2.13 -4.33
CA ALA A 292 -20.13 -2.77 -4.20
C ALA A 292 -20.23 -4.30 -4.20
N LEU A 293 -21.18 -4.86 -3.45
CA LEU A 293 -21.42 -6.30 -3.39
C LEU A 293 -21.93 -6.87 -4.71
N ALA A 294 -22.83 -6.17 -5.41
CA ALA A 294 -23.31 -6.60 -6.72
C ALA A 294 -22.19 -6.61 -7.78
N PHE A 295 -21.35 -5.57 -7.78
CA PHE A 295 -20.18 -5.51 -8.63
C PHE A 295 -19.21 -6.64 -8.31
N LEU A 296 -18.87 -6.82 -7.04
CA LEU A 296 -17.97 -7.88 -6.57
C LEU A 296 -18.48 -9.26 -6.97
N ALA A 297 -19.77 -9.56 -6.78
CA ALA A 297 -20.36 -10.83 -7.16
C ALA A 297 -20.15 -11.16 -8.65
N THR A 298 -20.35 -10.16 -9.51
CA THR A 298 -20.12 -10.30 -10.96
C THR A 298 -18.64 -10.58 -11.25
N ARG A 299 -17.72 -9.81 -10.65
CA ARG A 299 -16.28 -9.95 -10.87
C ARG A 299 -15.73 -11.27 -10.34
N VAL A 300 -16.21 -11.75 -9.19
CA VAL A 300 -15.82 -13.04 -8.60
C VAL A 300 -16.18 -14.19 -9.54
N ILE A 301 -17.37 -14.19 -10.13
CA ILE A 301 -17.78 -15.23 -11.08
C ILE A 301 -16.95 -15.18 -12.36
N GLU A 302 -16.63 -14.00 -12.87
CA GLU A 302 -15.72 -13.88 -14.02
C GLU A 302 -14.32 -14.38 -13.70
N ALA A 303 -13.78 -14.02 -12.53
CA ALA A 303 -12.46 -14.42 -12.06
C ALA A 303 -12.36 -15.93 -11.89
N LEU A 304 -13.26 -16.52 -11.09
CA LEU A 304 -13.30 -17.96 -10.82
C LEU A 304 -13.70 -18.76 -12.05
N GLY A 305 -14.61 -18.25 -12.89
CA GLY A 305 -15.03 -18.93 -14.11
C GLY A 305 -13.92 -19.00 -15.17
N LYS A 306 -13.05 -18.00 -15.24
CA LYS A 306 -11.81 -18.05 -16.03
C LYS A 306 -10.80 -19.04 -15.44
N LEU A 307 -10.63 -19.03 -14.11
CA LEU A 307 -9.72 -19.95 -13.42
C LEU A 307 -10.14 -21.41 -13.60
N ALA A 308 -11.44 -21.70 -13.49
CA ALA A 308 -12.01 -23.03 -13.67
C ALA A 308 -11.89 -23.61 -15.10
N ARG A 309 -11.40 -22.83 -16.07
CA ARG A 309 -11.04 -23.37 -17.39
C ARG A 309 -9.74 -24.18 -17.35
N ASP A 310 -8.87 -23.87 -16.40
CA ASP A 310 -7.69 -24.67 -16.13
C ASP A 310 -8.08 -25.90 -15.29
N ALA A 311 -7.61 -27.08 -15.68
CA ALA A 311 -8.03 -28.33 -15.06
C ALA A 311 -7.49 -28.50 -13.64
N GLU A 312 -6.27 -28.02 -13.38
CA GLU A 312 -5.62 -28.10 -12.07
C GLU A 312 -6.27 -27.11 -11.10
N ALA A 313 -6.45 -25.86 -11.53
CA ALA A 313 -7.10 -24.84 -10.71
C ALA A 313 -8.59 -25.16 -10.44
N ARG A 314 -9.30 -25.73 -11.43
CA ARG A 314 -10.67 -26.25 -11.22
C ARG A 314 -10.70 -27.32 -10.13
N ARG A 315 -9.72 -28.24 -10.13
CA ARG A 315 -9.63 -29.28 -9.11
C ARG A 315 -9.32 -28.68 -7.73
N ALA A 316 -8.40 -27.73 -7.65
CA ALA A 316 -8.08 -27.03 -6.40
C ALA A 316 -9.30 -26.29 -5.83
N LEU A 317 -10.05 -25.56 -6.68
CA LEU A 317 -11.32 -24.93 -6.31
C LEU A 317 -12.33 -25.95 -5.81
N HIS A 318 -12.49 -27.07 -6.52
CA HIS A 318 -13.40 -28.15 -6.12
C HIS A 318 -13.00 -28.75 -4.76
N GLU A 319 -11.73 -29.02 -4.52
CA GLU A 319 -11.28 -29.64 -3.27
C GLU A 319 -11.33 -28.69 -2.07
N LYS A 320 -10.95 -27.42 -2.28
CA LYS A 320 -10.71 -26.47 -1.18
C LYS A 320 -11.85 -25.50 -0.92
N VAL A 321 -12.67 -25.15 -1.91
CA VAL A 321 -13.68 -24.09 -1.76
C VAL A 321 -15.08 -24.69 -1.60
N GLN A 322 -15.54 -24.78 -0.35
CA GLN A 322 -16.87 -25.29 -0.02
C GLN A 322 -17.95 -24.21 -0.13
N ARG A 323 -17.62 -22.95 0.16
CA ARG A 323 -18.54 -21.81 0.10
C ARG A 323 -17.80 -20.52 -0.20
N ILE A 324 -18.51 -19.52 -0.73
CA ILE A 324 -17.96 -18.20 -1.03
C ILE A 324 -18.75 -17.14 -0.29
N HIS A 325 -18.03 -16.29 0.44
CA HIS A 325 -18.60 -15.16 1.16
C HIS A 325 -18.18 -13.85 0.51
N LEU A 326 -19.13 -12.92 0.41
CA LEU A 326 -18.88 -11.55 -0.02
C LEU A 326 -19.12 -10.58 1.13
N ARG A 327 -18.18 -9.64 1.32
CA ARG A 327 -18.27 -8.57 2.31
C ARG A 327 -17.90 -7.23 1.69
N ALA A 328 -18.59 -6.18 2.12
CA ALA A 328 -18.18 -4.81 1.87
C ALA A 328 -17.57 -4.24 3.15
N ASP A 329 -16.38 -3.66 3.06
CA ASP A 329 -15.61 -3.16 4.21
C ASP A 329 -14.79 -1.92 3.81
N THR A 330 -13.83 -1.52 4.63
CA THR A 330 -12.85 -0.46 4.34
C THR A 330 -11.68 -0.94 3.51
N THR A 331 -11.35 -2.23 3.59
CA THR A 331 -10.24 -2.85 2.87
C THR A 331 -10.72 -3.74 1.72
N ALA A 332 -9.84 -3.99 0.76
CA ALA A 332 -10.02 -5.01 -0.27
C ALA A 332 -9.18 -6.23 0.11
N GLY A 333 -9.67 -7.43 -0.18
CA GLY A 333 -8.85 -8.62 -0.04
C GLY A 333 -9.59 -9.91 -0.34
N VAL A 334 -8.81 -10.99 -0.47
CA VAL A 334 -9.29 -12.34 -0.66
C VAL A 334 -8.64 -13.23 0.39
N SER A 335 -9.42 -14.06 1.08
CA SER A 335 -8.89 -15.00 2.06
C SER A 335 -9.57 -16.35 1.96
N LEU A 336 -8.85 -17.43 2.27
CA LEU A 336 -9.39 -18.78 2.31
C LEU A 336 -9.19 -19.36 3.71
N SER A 337 -10.28 -19.65 4.41
CA SER A 337 -10.23 -20.26 5.74
C SER A 337 -11.35 -21.29 5.89
N ASN A 338 -11.04 -22.49 6.40
CA ASN A 338 -12.03 -23.55 6.66
C ASN A 338 -12.97 -23.84 5.46
N GLY A 339 -12.40 -23.86 4.25
CA GLY A 339 -13.15 -24.05 3.02
C GLY A 339 -14.09 -22.90 2.61
N THR A 340 -13.99 -21.75 3.27
CA THR A 340 -14.71 -20.52 2.95
C THR A 340 -13.76 -19.56 2.27
N LEU A 341 -14.04 -19.25 1.00
CA LEU A 341 -13.34 -18.21 0.26
C LEU A 341 -14.08 -16.88 0.47
N GLU A 342 -13.50 -15.98 1.25
CA GLU A 342 -14.06 -14.66 1.52
C GLU A 342 -13.45 -13.62 0.58
N PHE A 343 -14.31 -12.85 -0.08
CA PHE A 343 -13.95 -11.68 -0.87
C PHE A 343 -14.46 -10.43 -0.16
N VAL A 344 -13.55 -9.49 0.09
CA VAL A 344 -13.83 -8.20 0.71
C VAL A 344 -13.60 -7.11 -0.32
N THR A 345 -14.58 -6.21 -0.49
CA THR A 345 -14.45 -5.04 -1.37
C THR A 345 -14.67 -3.75 -0.58
N PRO A 346 -13.96 -2.65 -0.91
CA PRO A 346 -14.23 -1.36 -0.33
C PRO A 346 -15.57 -0.80 -0.83
N LEU A 347 -16.18 0.08 -0.05
CA LEU A 347 -17.39 0.81 -0.45
C LEU A 347 -17.10 1.74 -1.64
N LYS A 348 -15.92 2.38 -1.67
CA LYS A 348 -15.53 3.31 -2.73
C LYS A 348 -15.21 2.57 -4.04
N PRO A 349 -15.84 2.93 -5.17
CA PRO A 349 -15.62 2.28 -6.47
C PRO A 349 -14.18 2.29 -6.96
N ALA A 350 -13.42 3.33 -6.63
CA ALA A 350 -11.99 3.41 -6.91
C ALA A 350 -11.20 2.18 -6.44
N GLY A 351 -11.60 1.57 -5.31
CA GLY A 351 -10.92 0.41 -4.73
C GLY A 351 -11.49 -0.94 -5.17
N TRP A 352 -12.52 -0.98 -6.00
CA TRP A 352 -13.14 -2.24 -6.44
C TRP A 352 -12.23 -3.06 -7.33
N ARG A 353 -12.03 -4.34 -7.05
CA ARG A 353 -11.09 -5.16 -7.83
C ARG A 353 -11.63 -5.52 -9.22
N THR A 354 -10.75 -5.49 -10.22
CA THR A 354 -11.04 -6.07 -11.54
C THR A 354 -11.04 -7.60 -11.47
N SER A 355 -11.58 -8.30 -12.48
CA SER A 355 -11.52 -9.77 -12.51
C SER A 355 -10.08 -10.30 -12.51
N ALA A 356 -9.15 -9.57 -13.13
CA ALA A 356 -7.74 -9.97 -13.22
C ALA A 356 -7.02 -9.76 -11.88
N GLU A 357 -7.27 -8.62 -11.21
CA GLU A 357 -6.75 -8.35 -9.87
C GLU A 357 -7.25 -9.41 -8.87
N LEU A 358 -8.54 -9.76 -8.91
CA LEU A 358 -9.08 -10.82 -8.06
C LEU A 358 -8.40 -12.17 -8.30
N GLN A 359 -8.04 -12.51 -9.54
CA GLN A 359 -7.32 -13.75 -9.84
C GLN A 359 -5.91 -13.76 -9.25
N GLN A 360 -5.22 -12.63 -9.29
CA GLN A 360 -3.87 -12.49 -8.72
C GLN A 360 -3.88 -12.52 -7.19
N GLU A 361 -4.97 -12.06 -6.56
CA GLU A 361 -5.14 -12.08 -5.10
C GLU A 361 -5.63 -13.43 -4.55
N LEU A 362 -6.02 -14.37 -5.42
CA LEU A 362 -6.38 -15.71 -4.95
C LEU A 362 -5.18 -16.38 -4.26
N PRO A 363 -5.39 -17.08 -3.14
CA PRO A 363 -4.31 -17.80 -2.47
C PRO A 363 -3.56 -18.73 -3.43
N PRO A 364 -2.22 -18.78 -3.39
CA PRO A 364 -1.38 -19.50 -4.37
C PRO A 364 -1.58 -21.02 -4.36
N ILE A 365 -2.41 -21.53 -3.46
CA ILE A 365 -2.76 -22.95 -3.34
C ILE A 365 -4.05 -23.29 -4.10
N LEU A 366 -4.67 -22.30 -4.76
CA LEU A 366 -5.75 -22.43 -5.75
C LEU A 366 -5.20 -22.19 -7.15
#